data_AF-A0A9X4IGR5-F1
#
_entry.id   AF-A0A9X4IGR5-F1
#
_cell.length_a   1.000
_cell.length_b   1.000
_cell.length_c   1.000
_cell.angle_alpha   90.00
_cell.angle_beta   90.00
_cell.angle_gamma   90.00
#
_symmetry.space_group_name_H-M   'P 1'
#
loop_
_entity.id
_entity.type
_entity.pdbx_description
1 polymer ?
#
loop_
_entity_poly.entity_id
_entity_poly.type
_entity_poly.pdbx_seq_one_letter_code
_entity_poly.pdbx_strand_id
1 'polypeptide(L)'
;MPYSITGGTVTASLSSTTNYLAGVASSTTLVAGGAGSSYSGAAVAVGNVAGLAVGGTTSGTNLVVLGLNDYVGGSLASIANTGSISADYAVYVAATGTLGTLFNSGTLLGASAALSNLGSITSILNGTLGTAVSPGLMAGGVGIANAGYLGTLTNYATILGTTGAAVDNQGTLFGLGNAGTMTGVTAGLNNAGSMTIVQNAGLVSGSIGVNNTGTISALGNIGFGTLLGSIVGSATGIRNSGSGVIGTLANAGLISGVTAIYNAATATLGTIANSGTIAGNITNLSSADLVLAGSGGTLTGGTISNTASNVVFAGGSQTWPTSSTWAATRWSTAAPAWGWAAP
;
A
#
# COMPACT_ATOMS: atom_id res chain seq x y z
N MET A 1 -9.31 -38.59 -33.95
CA MET A 1 -10.29 -37.82 -34.76
C MET A 1 -10.06 -36.34 -34.51
N PRO A 2 -10.16 -35.47 -35.52
CA PRO A 2 -10.18 -34.02 -35.31
C PRO A 2 -11.46 -33.59 -34.57
N TYR A 3 -11.35 -32.56 -33.71
CA TYR A 3 -12.49 -31.92 -33.06
C TYR A 3 -12.48 -30.42 -33.35
N SER A 4 -13.65 -29.86 -33.66
CA SER A 4 -13.83 -28.41 -33.83
C SER A 4 -14.83 -27.89 -32.81
N ILE A 5 -14.37 -27.06 -31.88
CA ILE A 5 -15.23 -26.31 -30.95
C ILE A 5 -15.38 -24.90 -31.50
N THR A 6 -16.56 -24.62 -32.03
CA THR A 6 -16.91 -23.35 -32.67
C THR A 6 -17.70 -22.40 -31.75
N GLY A 7 -18.00 -22.83 -30.50
CA GLY A 7 -18.70 -22.05 -29.49
C GLY A 7 -18.83 -22.80 -28.16
N GLY A 8 -19.14 -22.08 -27.07
CA GLY A 8 -19.43 -22.63 -25.75
C GLY A 8 -18.28 -22.50 -24.73
N THR A 9 -18.57 -22.84 -23.47
CA THR A 9 -17.61 -22.73 -22.37
C THR A 9 -17.18 -24.12 -21.87
N VAL A 10 -15.87 -24.36 -21.88
CA VAL A 10 -15.23 -25.49 -21.21
C VAL A 10 -14.91 -25.08 -19.78
N THR A 11 -15.58 -25.68 -18.80
CA THR A 11 -15.31 -25.42 -17.39
C THR A 11 -14.26 -26.39 -16.88
N ALA A 12 -13.13 -25.87 -16.41
CA ALA A 12 -12.05 -26.65 -15.83
C ALA A 12 -12.17 -26.71 -14.30
N SER A 13 -11.86 -27.86 -13.72
CA SER A 13 -11.57 -28.00 -12.29
C SER A 13 -10.06 -28.02 -12.10
N LEU A 14 -9.52 -26.97 -11.46
CA LEU A 14 -8.09 -26.77 -11.30
C LEU A 14 -7.65 -26.89 -9.84
N SER A 15 -6.37 -27.15 -9.59
CA SER A 15 -5.83 -27.20 -8.24
C SER A 15 -5.58 -25.80 -7.71
N SER A 16 -6.06 -25.48 -6.51
CA SER A 16 -5.75 -24.21 -5.84
C SER A 16 -4.34 -24.14 -5.26
N THR A 17 -3.58 -25.25 -5.24
CA THR A 17 -2.21 -25.29 -4.73
C THR A 17 -1.15 -25.25 -5.83
N THR A 18 -1.58 -25.17 -7.09
CA THR A 18 -0.70 -25.06 -8.25
C THR A 18 -0.51 -23.59 -8.62
N ASN A 19 0.66 -23.25 -9.18
CA ASN A 19 0.91 -21.93 -9.73
C ASN A 19 0.45 -21.88 -11.20
N TYR A 20 -0.25 -20.82 -11.57
CA TYR A 20 -0.64 -20.54 -12.96
C TYR A 20 -0.15 -19.13 -13.28
N LEU A 21 0.64 -18.99 -14.33
CA LEU A 21 1.27 -17.71 -14.68
C LEU A 21 0.63 -17.13 -15.95
N ALA A 22 0.54 -15.80 -15.99
CA ALA A 22 -0.02 -15.08 -17.11
C ALA A 22 0.73 -15.40 -18.40
N GLY A 23 -0.02 -15.73 -19.46
CA GLY A 23 0.55 -16.08 -20.77
C GLY A 23 1.20 -17.48 -20.84
N VAL A 24 1.23 -18.24 -19.75
CA VAL A 24 1.81 -19.59 -19.71
C VAL A 24 0.72 -20.65 -19.86
N ALA A 25 0.91 -21.54 -20.83
CA ALA A 25 0.07 -22.72 -20.98
C ALA A 25 0.35 -23.73 -19.86
N SER A 26 -0.69 -24.15 -19.15
CA SER A 26 -0.63 -25.23 -18.17
C SER A 26 -0.42 -26.58 -18.85
N SER A 27 0.14 -27.53 -18.11
CA SER A 27 0.16 -28.95 -18.51
C SER A 27 -1.22 -29.62 -18.48
N THR A 28 -2.24 -28.95 -17.92
CA THR A 28 -3.62 -29.45 -17.88
C THR A 28 -4.25 -29.40 -19.28
N THR A 29 -4.41 -30.57 -19.90
CA THR A 29 -5.19 -30.75 -21.12
C THR A 29 -6.69 -30.78 -20.79
N LEU A 30 -7.46 -29.92 -21.45
CA LEU A 30 -8.91 -29.84 -21.34
C LEU A 30 -9.61 -30.71 -22.38
N VAL A 31 -9.09 -30.69 -23.62
CA VAL A 31 -9.59 -31.51 -24.73
C VAL A 31 -8.41 -32.08 -25.49
N ALA A 32 -8.38 -33.41 -25.63
CA ALA A 32 -7.42 -34.10 -26.46
C ALA A 32 -7.91 -34.15 -27.92
N GLY A 33 -7.21 -33.49 -28.82
CA GLY A 33 -7.59 -33.42 -30.24
C GLY A 33 -6.66 -34.20 -31.15
N GLY A 34 -7.16 -34.56 -32.33
CA GLY A 34 -6.35 -35.05 -33.45
C GLY A 34 -5.83 -33.93 -34.35
N ALA A 35 -4.98 -34.27 -35.32
CA ALA A 35 -4.53 -33.32 -36.35
C ALA A 35 -5.74 -32.69 -37.06
N GLY A 36 -5.72 -31.36 -37.21
CA GLY A 36 -6.83 -30.57 -37.77
C GLY A 36 -7.88 -30.12 -36.75
N SER A 37 -7.67 -30.34 -35.45
CA SER A 37 -8.56 -29.81 -34.40
C SER A 37 -8.46 -28.29 -34.31
N SER A 38 -9.59 -27.63 -34.02
CA SER A 38 -9.69 -26.18 -33.84
C SER A 38 -10.55 -25.85 -32.62
N TYR A 39 -10.10 -24.87 -31.83
CA TYR A 39 -10.77 -24.45 -30.59
C TYR A 39 -11.00 -22.94 -30.55
N SER A 40 -10.97 -22.29 -31.72
CA SER A 40 -11.05 -20.83 -31.82
C SER A 40 -12.36 -20.23 -31.28
N GLY A 41 -13.42 -21.04 -31.16
CA GLY A 41 -14.69 -20.62 -30.55
C GLY A 41 -14.89 -21.09 -29.11
N ALA A 42 -13.94 -21.82 -28.53
CA ALA A 42 -14.04 -22.31 -27.15
C ALA A 42 -13.67 -21.20 -26.16
N ALA A 43 -14.59 -20.87 -25.24
CA ALA A 43 -14.24 -20.17 -24.01
C ALA A 43 -13.78 -21.19 -22.95
N VAL A 44 -12.81 -20.82 -22.11
CA VAL A 44 -12.39 -21.64 -20.96
C VAL A 44 -12.63 -20.85 -19.70
N ALA A 45 -13.21 -21.48 -18.69
CA ALA A 45 -13.46 -20.88 -17.39
C ALA A 45 -13.01 -21.80 -16.26
N VAL A 46 -12.65 -21.22 -15.12
CA VAL A 46 -12.42 -21.94 -13.86
C VAL A 46 -13.44 -21.45 -12.85
N GLY A 47 -14.16 -22.38 -12.22
CA GLY A 47 -15.20 -22.05 -11.23
C GLY A 47 -14.78 -22.30 -9.78
N ASN A 48 -13.70 -23.07 -9.56
CA ASN A 48 -13.39 -23.63 -8.24
C ASN A 48 -12.14 -23.02 -7.56
N VAL A 49 -11.46 -22.08 -8.20
CA VAL A 49 -10.24 -21.45 -7.68
C VAL A 49 -10.41 -19.94 -7.63
N ALA A 50 -10.62 -19.40 -6.42
CA ALA A 50 -10.78 -17.96 -6.22
C ALA A 50 -9.51 -17.20 -6.64
N GLY A 51 -9.70 -16.07 -7.33
CA GLY A 51 -8.59 -15.21 -7.75
C GLY A 51 -7.81 -15.70 -8.97
N LEU A 52 -8.11 -16.88 -9.51
CA LEU A 52 -7.49 -17.39 -10.74
C LEU A 52 -8.32 -17.01 -11.97
N ALA A 53 -7.69 -16.38 -12.95
CA ALA A 53 -8.24 -16.11 -14.27
C ALA A 53 -7.57 -17.01 -15.30
N VAL A 54 -8.37 -17.67 -16.15
CA VAL A 54 -7.88 -18.58 -17.19
C VAL A 54 -8.54 -18.32 -18.53
N GLY A 55 -7.82 -18.69 -19.58
CA GLY A 55 -8.30 -18.82 -20.94
C GLY A 55 -7.94 -20.20 -21.51
N GLY A 56 -8.28 -20.41 -22.78
CA GLY A 56 -7.90 -21.60 -23.53
C GLY A 56 -6.81 -21.25 -24.54
N THR A 57 -5.86 -22.16 -24.73
CA THR A 57 -4.90 -22.07 -25.83
C THR A 57 -4.64 -23.45 -26.42
N THR A 58 -4.07 -23.49 -27.62
CA THR A 58 -3.70 -24.73 -28.29
C THR A 58 -2.27 -25.13 -27.96
N SER A 59 -2.09 -26.39 -27.57
CA SER A 59 -0.77 -27.02 -27.42
C SER A 59 -0.75 -28.31 -28.21
N GLY A 60 0.02 -28.32 -29.31
CA GLY A 60 -0.08 -29.36 -30.33
C GLY A 60 -1.50 -29.42 -30.91
N THR A 61 -2.16 -30.55 -30.75
CA THR A 61 -3.55 -30.77 -31.19
C THR A 61 -4.59 -30.59 -30.08
N ASN A 62 -4.15 -30.26 -28.86
CA ASN A 62 -4.99 -30.22 -27.67
C ASN A 62 -5.39 -28.80 -27.29
N LEU A 63 -6.56 -28.67 -26.67
CA LEU A 63 -6.93 -27.47 -25.91
C LEU A 63 -6.38 -27.61 -24.49
N VAL A 64 -5.60 -26.63 -24.04
CA VAL A 64 -5.03 -26.57 -22.70
C VAL A 64 -5.39 -25.26 -22.00
N VAL A 65 -5.27 -25.24 -20.67
CA VAL A 65 -5.47 -24.03 -19.88
C VAL A 65 -4.35 -23.03 -20.14
N LEU A 66 -4.69 -21.75 -20.27
CA LEU A 66 -3.78 -20.61 -20.31
C LEU A 66 -4.02 -19.74 -19.07
N GLY A 67 -2.99 -19.41 -18.29
CA GLY A 67 -3.12 -18.41 -17.23
C GLY A 67 -3.33 -17.02 -17.81
N LEU A 68 -4.31 -16.28 -17.31
CA LEU A 68 -4.53 -14.87 -17.67
C LEU A 68 -4.00 -13.90 -16.61
N ASN A 69 -3.77 -14.39 -15.40
CA ASN A 69 -3.11 -13.68 -14.32
C ASN A 69 -2.03 -14.56 -13.67
N ASP A 70 -1.20 -13.94 -12.83
CA ASP A 70 -0.23 -14.68 -12.02
C ASP A 70 -0.88 -15.12 -10.71
N TYR A 71 -1.31 -16.38 -10.67
CA TYR A 71 -1.83 -17.06 -9.49
C TYR A 71 -0.76 -17.92 -8.83
N VAL A 72 -0.47 -17.67 -7.57
CA VAL A 72 0.46 -18.43 -6.74
C VAL A 72 -0.32 -19.23 -5.70
N GLY A 73 -0.58 -20.50 -6.02
CA GLY A 73 -1.25 -21.45 -5.12
C GLY A 73 -0.27 -22.24 -4.24
N GLY A 74 0.97 -22.41 -4.70
CA GLY A 74 2.03 -23.15 -4.02
C GLY A 74 3.27 -22.28 -3.81
N SER A 75 4.46 -22.88 -3.85
CA SER A 75 5.71 -22.12 -3.74
C SER A 75 6.19 -21.63 -5.10
N LEU A 76 6.53 -20.34 -5.20
CA LEU A 76 7.11 -19.73 -6.39
C LEU A 76 8.26 -18.80 -5.99
N ALA A 77 9.44 -19.00 -6.59
CA ALA A 77 10.62 -18.22 -6.22
C ALA A 77 10.48 -16.74 -6.58
N SER A 78 10.00 -16.44 -7.79
CA SER A 78 9.84 -15.06 -8.24
C SER A 78 8.85 -14.91 -9.38
N ILE A 79 8.28 -13.71 -9.50
CA ILE A 79 7.59 -13.22 -10.69
C ILE A 79 8.36 -12.00 -11.20
N ALA A 80 8.56 -11.92 -12.51
CA ALA A 80 9.15 -10.75 -13.17
C ALA A 80 8.19 -10.24 -14.24
N ASN A 81 7.36 -9.26 -13.89
CA ASN A 81 6.45 -8.63 -14.83
C ASN A 81 7.13 -7.44 -15.51
N THR A 82 7.37 -7.56 -16.81
CA THR A 82 7.87 -6.48 -17.68
C THR A 82 6.81 -6.01 -18.69
N GLY A 83 5.71 -6.75 -18.82
CA GLY A 83 4.61 -6.48 -19.74
C GLY A 83 3.36 -5.97 -19.02
N SER A 84 2.20 -6.15 -19.66
CA SER A 84 0.90 -5.81 -19.07
C SER A 84 0.13 -7.07 -18.71
N ILE A 85 -0.31 -7.18 -17.46
CA ILE A 85 -1.24 -8.21 -16.99
C ILE A 85 -2.53 -7.50 -16.53
N SER A 86 -3.67 -7.93 -17.07
CA SER A 86 -4.98 -7.34 -16.77
C SER A 86 -5.99 -8.44 -16.47
N ALA A 87 -6.54 -8.43 -15.26
CA ALA A 87 -7.52 -9.40 -14.77
C ALA A 87 -8.30 -8.79 -13.59
N ASP A 88 -9.15 -9.58 -12.91
CA ASP A 88 -9.74 -9.12 -11.65
C ASP A 88 -8.66 -8.88 -10.57
N TYR A 89 -7.68 -9.80 -10.53
CA TYR A 89 -6.41 -9.66 -9.83
C TYR A 89 -5.27 -9.95 -10.79
N ALA A 90 -4.38 -8.99 -11.06
CA ALA A 90 -3.24 -9.24 -11.95
C ALA A 90 -2.22 -10.21 -11.32
N VAL A 91 -2.00 -10.10 -10.02
CA VAL A 91 -1.28 -11.07 -9.20
C VAL A 91 -2.15 -11.50 -8.02
N TYR A 92 -2.28 -12.79 -7.79
CA TYR A 92 -3.02 -13.36 -6.66
C TYR A 92 -2.18 -14.42 -5.95
N VAL A 93 -1.85 -14.18 -4.68
CA VAL A 93 -1.16 -15.17 -3.83
C VAL A 93 -2.18 -15.75 -2.87
N ALA A 94 -2.53 -17.01 -3.07
CA ALA A 94 -3.51 -17.71 -2.24
C ALA A 94 -2.97 -17.94 -0.83
N ALA A 95 -3.85 -18.29 0.12
CA ALA A 95 -3.46 -18.58 1.51
C ALA A 95 -2.42 -19.73 1.64
N THR A 96 -2.41 -20.66 0.68
CA THR A 96 -1.43 -21.75 0.59
C THR A 96 -0.16 -21.35 -0.16
N GLY A 97 -0.19 -20.19 -0.83
CA GLY A 97 0.87 -19.71 -1.70
C GLY A 97 2.00 -19.03 -0.94
N THR A 98 3.22 -19.26 -1.40
CA THR A 98 4.40 -18.52 -0.96
C THR A 98 5.16 -18.00 -2.18
N LEU A 99 5.27 -16.68 -2.30
CA LEU A 99 6.07 -16.01 -3.31
C LEU A 99 7.35 -15.48 -2.66
N GLY A 100 8.50 -15.70 -3.30
CA GLY A 100 9.74 -15.01 -2.93
C GLY A 100 9.64 -13.53 -3.30
N THR A 101 10.04 -13.18 -4.51
CA THR A 101 10.06 -11.77 -4.94
C THR A 101 9.17 -11.50 -6.14
N LEU A 102 8.35 -10.45 -6.06
CA LEU A 102 7.71 -9.84 -7.24
C LEU A 102 8.54 -8.65 -7.72
N PHE A 103 9.06 -8.74 -8.94
CA PHE A 103 9.63 -7.62 -9.67
C PHE A 103 8.60 -7.11 -10.68
N ASN A 104 8.14 -5.87 -10.52
CA ASN A 104 7.26 -5.24 -11.48
C ASN A 104 7.94 -4.04 -12.12
N SER A 105 8.31 -4.16 -13.38
CA SER A 105 8.68 -3.02 -14.24
C SER A 105 7.65 -2.77 -15.35
N GLY A 106 6.64 -3.62 -15.46
CA GLY A 106 5.51 -3.47 -16.37
C GLY A 106 4.29 -2.83 -15.71
N THR A 107 3.12 -3.28 -16.14
CA THR A 107 1.81 -2.83 -15.68
C THR A 107 0.99 -4.01 -15.15
N LEU A 108 0.53 -3.92 -13.91
CA LEU A 108 -0.41 -4.82 -13.27
C LEU A 108 -1.74 -4.07 -13.09
N LEU A 109 -2.77 -4.51 -13.80
CA LEU A 109 -4.13 -3.94 -13.74
C LEU A 109 -5.10 -4.96 -13.15
N GLY A 110 -5.61 -4.67 -11.96
CA GLY A 110 -6.69 -5.43 -11.34
C GLY A 110 -8.00 -4.67 -11.39
N ALA A 111 -9.11 -5.31 -11.73
CA ALA A 111 -10.41 -4.70 -11.48
C ALA A 111 -10.66 -4.54 -9.96
N SER A 112 -10.40 -5.59 -9.19
CA SER A 112 -10.50 -5.59 -7.73
C SER A 112 -9.19 -5.12 -7.07
N ALA A 113 -8.06 -5.75 -7.39
CA ALA A 113 -6.76 -5.27 -6.93
C ALA A 113 -5.63 -5.64 -7.89
N ALA A 114 -4.62 -4.78 -8.06
CA ALA A 114 -3.47 -5.14 -8.90
C ALA A 114 -2.74 -6.36 -8.32
N LEU A 115 -2.60 -6.40 -6.99
CA LEU A 115 -2.09 -7.53 -6.26
C LEU A 115 -2.98 -7.84 -5.05
N SER A 116 -3.31 -9.12 -4.86
CA SER A 116 -3.96 -9.62 -3.64
C SER A 116 -3.11 -10.72 -2.99
N ASN A 117 -2.74 -10.53 -1.72
CA ASN A 117 -1.97 -11.48 -0.95
C ASN A 117 -2.74 -12.00 0.26
N LEU A 118 -3.14 -13.27 0.22
CA LEU A 118 -3.68 -14.02 1.35
C LEU A 118 -2.64 -14.95 1.98
N GLY A 119 -1.54 -15.23 1.27
CA GLY A 119 -0.47 -16.12 1.71
C GLY A 119 0.76 -15.35 2.21
N SER A 120 1.93 -15.72 1.70
CA SER A 120 3.19 -15.08 2.07
C SER A 120 3.95 -14.57 0.86
N ILE A 121 4.35 -13.30 0.88
CA ILE A 121 5.27 -12.70 -0.09
C ILE A 121 6.51 -12.22 0.67
N THR A 122 7.70 -12.60 0.22
CA THR A 122 8.93 -12.12 0.86
C THR A 122 9.19 -10.66 0.52
N SER A 123 9.15 -10.30 -0.76
CA SER A 123 9.29 -8.90 -1.16
C SER A 123 8.59 -8.53 -2.47
N ILE A 124 8.25 -7.25 -2.57
CA ILE A 124 7.76 -6.61 -3.79
C ILE A 124 8.71 -5.46 -4.12
N LEU A 125 9.16 -5.41 -5.37
CA LEU A 125 9.89 -4.29 -5.95
C LEU A 125 9.07 -3.74 -7.14
N ASN A 126 8.46 -2.57 -6.95
CA ASN A 126 7.71 -1.87 -8.00
C ASN A 126 8.56 -0.74 -8.60
N GLY A 127 9.04 -0.98 -9.82
CA GLY A 127 9.97 -0.12 -10.53
C GLY A 127 11.40 -0.19 -10.01
N THR A 128 12.26 0.64 -10.64
CA THR A 128 13.69 0.72 -10.34
C THR A 128 14.04 2.14 -9.95
N LEU A 129 14.88 2.32 -8.93
CA LEU A 129 15.41 3.62 -8.55
C LEU A 129 16.40 4.14 -9.60
N GLY A 130 16.28 5.40 -10.02
CA GLY A 130 17.35 6.10 -10.75
C GLY A 130 17.26 6.11 -12.28
N THR A 131 16.17 5.63 -12.88
CA THR A 131 15.89 5.82 -14.32
C THR A 131 14.91 6.98 -14.51
N ALA A 132 15.07 7.79 -15.57
CA ALA A 132 14.22 8.98 -15.85
C ALA A 132 12.71 8.64 -16.01
N VAL A 133 12.40 7.36 -16.20
CA VAL A 133 11.09 6.75 -16.03
C VAL A 133 11.32 5.59 -15.07
N SER A 134 10.59 5.48 -13.96
CA SER A 134 10.57 4.28 -13.14
C SER A 134 9.38 3.43 -13.63
N PRO A 135 9.53 2.60 -14.67
CA PRO A 135 8.40 1.85 -15.19
C PRO A 135 7.97 0.84 -14.12
N GLY A 136 6.68 0.78 -13.83
CA GLY A 136 6.11 0.03 -12.73
C GLY A 136 4.76 0.62 -12.31
N LEU A 137 3.68 0.03 -12.81
CA LEU A 137 2.32 0.39 -12.40
C LEU A 137 1.68 -0.81 -11.71
N MET A 138 1.15 -0.58 -10.51
CA MET A 138 0.20 -1.48 -9.85
C MET A 138 -1.08 -0.70 -9.61
N ALA A 139 -2.10 -0.92 -10.44
CA ALA A 139 -3.37 -0.23 -10.33
C ALA A 139 -4.56 -1.18 -10.26
N GLY A 140 -5.48 -0.91 -9.34
CA GLY A 140 -6.78 -1.55 -9.29
C GLY A 140 -7.70 -0.87 -8.32
N GLY A 141 -8.87 -1.46 -8.02
CA GLY A 141 -9.76 -0.93 -6.97
C GLY A 141 -8.94 -0.63 -5.70
N VAL A 142 -8.15 -1.60 -5.26
CA VAL A 142 -6.98 -1.41 -4.38
C VAL A 142 -5.70 -1.64 -5.19
N GLY A 143 -4.63 -0.86 -4.95
CA GLY A 143 -3.35 -1.14 -5.62
C GLY A 143 -2.77 -2.47 -5.15
N ILE A 144 -2.48 -2.58 -3.86
CA ILE A 144 -2.00 -3.80 -3.19
C ILE A 144 -2.89 -4.10 -1.99
N ALA A 145 -3.55 -5.25 -1.99
CA ALA A 145 -4.30 -5.77 -0.86
C ALA A 145 -3.48 -6.87 -0.16
N ASN A 146 -3.09 -6.64 1.10
CA ASN A 146 -2.32 -7.58 1.90
C ASN A 146 -3.12 -8.04 3.13
N ALA A 147 -3.64 -9.26 3.08
CA ALA A 147 -4.28 -9.94 4.21
C ALA A 147 -3.37 -10.98 4.88
N GLY A 148 -2.31 -11.42 4.18
CA GLY A 148 -1.32 -12.37 4.69
C GLY A 148 -0.05 -11.70 5.23
N TYR A 149 1.09 -12.33 4.96
CA TYR A 149 2.42 -11.78 5.27
C TYR A 149 3.05 -11.17 4.02
N LEU A 150 3.52 -9.94 4.13
CA LEU A 150 4.40 -9.30 3.18
C LEU A 150 5.64 -8.82 3.95
N GLY A 151 6.82 -9.29 3.55
CA GLY A 151 8.07 -8.86 4.18
C GLY A 151 8.37 -7.39 3.86
N THR A 152 8.83 -7.13 2.65
CA THR A 152 9.20 -5.77 2.23
C THR A 152 8.44 -5.33 1.00
N LEU A 153 7.82 -4.16 1.04
CA LEU A 153 7.34 -3.44 -0.13
C LEU A 153 8.26 -2.26 -0.43
N THR A 154 8.91 -2.29 -1.59
CA THR A 154 9.69 -1.15 -2.09
C THR A 154 9.04 -0.61 -3.36
N ASN A 155 8.57 0.64 -3.29
CA ASN A 155 7.96 1.34 -4.41
C ASN A 155 8.85 2.48 -4.90
N TYR A 156 9.34 2.36 -6.14
CA TYR A 156 10.03 3.42 -6.87
C TYR A 156 9.17 4.04 -7.98
N ALA A 157 7.98 3.48 -8.21
CA ALA A 157 7.09 3.84 -9.31
C ALA A 157 5.68 4.16 -8.78
N THR A 158 4.61 3.70 -9.44
CA THR A 158 3.23 4.05 -9.08
C THR A 158 2.47 2.85 -8.55
N ILE A 159 1.85 3.04 -7.37
CA ILE A 159 0.81 2.18 -6.83
C ILE A 159 -0.47 3.03 -6.73
N LEU A 160 -1.57 2.55 -7.31
CA LEU A 160 -2.81 3.30 -7.45
C LEU A 160 -4.03 2.48 -7.01
N GLY A 161 -4.76 3.00 -6.02
CA GLY A 161 -6.12 2.55 -5.67
C GLY A 161 -7.16 3.44 -6.35
N THR A 162 -7.85 2.92 -7.37
CA THR A 162 -8.80 3.69 -8.18
C THR A 162 -10.14 3.92 -7.48
N THR A 163 -10.48 3.09 -6.49
CA THR A 163 -11.69 3.24 -5.67
C THR A 163 -11.41 3.07 -4.17
N GLY A 164 -10.29 2.41 -3.81
CA GLY A 164 -9.84 2.11 -2.47
C GLY A 164 -8.49 2.75 -2.15
N ALA A 165 -7.67 2.05 -1.36
CA ALA A 165 -6.35 2.51 -0.97
C ALA A 165 -5.27 2.12 -2.00
N ALA A 166 -4.15 2.84 -2.04
CA ALA A 166 -3.01 2.39 -2.84
C ALA A 166 -2.44 1.09 -2.26
N VAL A 167 -2.19 1.08 -0.94
CA VAL A 167 -1.81 -0.11 -0.18
C VAL A 167 -2.81 -0.29 0.95
N ASP A 168 -3.45 -1.46 1.01
CA ASP A 168 -4.35 -1.88 2.08
C ASP A 168 -3.74 -3.06 2.84
N ASN A 169 -3.23 -2.79 4.04
CA ASN A 169 -2.62 -3.79 4.91
C ASN A 169 -3.56 -4.21 6.03
N GLN A 170 -4.17 -5.39 5.86
CA GLN A 170 -5.01 -6.06 6.86
C GLN A 170 -4.22 -7.13 7.64
N GLY A 171 -3.10 -7.61 7.08
CA GLY A 171 -2.21 -8.61 7.66
C GLY A 171 -0.92 -8.01 8.25
N THR A 172 0.22 -8.65 7.98
CA THR A 172 1.54 -8.12 8.36
C THR A 172 2.25 -7.59 7.12
N LEU A 173 2.71 -6.34 7.20
CA LEU A 173 3.69 -5.78 6.27
C LEU A 173 4.91 -5.35 7.07
N PHE A 174 5.99 -6.13 7.04
CA PHE A 174 7.12 -5.87 7.94
C PHE A 174 7.75 -4.50 7.65
N GLY A 175 8.08 -4.19 6.40
CA GLY A 175 8.64 -2.89 6.00
C GLY A 175 8.06 -2.34 4.71
N LEU A 176 7.71 -1.05 4.71
CA LEU A 176 7.33 -0.29 3.52
C LEU A 176 8.37 0.80 3.26
N GLY A 177 8.96 0.80 2.07
CA GLY A 177 9.77 1.90 1.54
C GLY A 177 9.11 2.50 0.29
N ASN A 178 8.73 3.78 0.34
CA ASN A 178 8.19 4.49 -0.81
C ASN A 178 9.10 5.63 -1.22
N ALA A 179 9.60 5.56 -2.44
CA ALA A 179 10.33 6.63 -3.14
C ALA A 179 9.62 7.02 -4.46
N GLY A 180 8.49 6.39 -4.77
CA GLY A 180 7.60 6.73 -5.88
C GLY A 180 6.29 7.38 -5.40
N THR A 181 5.20 7.05 -6.08
CA THR A 181 3.84 7.53 -5.76
C THR A 181 2.96 6.39 -5.28
N MET A 182 2.32 6.58 -4.13
CA MET A 182 1.22 5.75 -3.65
C MET A 182 -0.02 6.63 -3.50
N THR A 183 -1.01 6.45 -4.37
CA THR A 183 -2.23 7.24 -4.35
C THR A 183 -3.46 6.34 -4.29
N GLY A 184 -4.37 6.58 -3.37
CA GLY A 184 -5.67 5.92 -3.35
C GLY A 184 -6.80 6.93 -3.20
N VAL A 185 -7.99 6.60 -3.67
CA VAL A 185 -9.17 7.46 -3.45
C VAL A 185 -9.48 7.60 -1.96
N THR A 186 -9.43 6.50 -1.20
CA THR A 186 -9.73 6.52 0.24
C THR A 186 -8.50 6.82 1.07
N ALA A 187 -7.39 6.14 0.81
CA ALA A 187 -6.12 6.39 1.47
C ALA A 187 -4.90 6.11 0.57
N GLY A 188 -3.80 6.82 0.79
CA GLY A 188 -2.52 6.41 0.19
C GLY A 188 -2.04 5.09 0.81
N LEU A 189 -2.09 5.00 2.14
CA LEU A 189 -1.80 3.80 2.91
C LEU A 189 -2.91 3.56 3.93
N ASN A 190 -3.58 2.41 3.87
CA ASN A 190 -4.50 1.93 4.88
C ASN A 190 -3.86 0.77 5.65
N ASN A 191 -3.87 0.83 6.98
CA ASN A 191 -3.33 -0.21 7.84
C ASN A 191 -4.29 -0.55 8.97
N ALA A 192 -4.93 -1.72 8.89
CA ALA A 192 -5.62 -2.33 10.02
C ALA A 192 -4.80 -3.46 10.67
N GLY A 193 -3.74 -3.91 10.01
CA GLY A 193 -2.84 -4.95 10.51
C GLY A 193 -1.62 -4.40 11.25
N SER A 194 -0.45 -4.99 11.03
CA SER A 194 0.81 -4.56 11.66
C SER A 194 1.86 -4.18 10.63
N MET A 195 2.54 -3.06 10.89
CA MET A 195 3.74 -2.61 10.19
C MET A 195 4.84 -2.26 11.19
N THR A 196 6.05 -2.76 10.94
CA THR A 196 7.19 -2.39 11.79
C THR A 196 7.70 -1.02 11.40
N ILE A 197 7.90 -0.80 10.09
CA ILE A 197 8.46 0.46 9.61
C ILE A 197 7.81 0.90 8.30
N VAL A 198 7.50 2.19 8.21
CA VAL A 198 7.07 2.86 6.99
C VAL A 198 8.01 4.03 6.74
N GLN A 199 8.79 3.97 5.67
CA GLN A 199 9.69 5.04 5.23
C GLN A 199 9.18 5.63 3.92
N ASN A 200 8.60 6.81 3.99
CA ASN A 200 8.18 7.58 2.83
C ASN A 200 9.20 8.67 2.50
N ALA A 201 9.85 8.55 1.34
CA ALA A 201 10.62 9.59 0.68
C ALA A 201 9.95 10.07 -0.63
N GLY A 202 8.79 9.51 -1.00
CA GLY A 202 8.00 9.89 -2.17
C GLY A 202 6.67 10.52 -1.79
N LEU A 203 5.64 10.33 -2.62
CA LEU A 203 4.28 10.77 -2.36
C LEU A 203 3.42 9.64 -1.81
N VAL A 204 2.70 9.90 -0.73
CA VAL A 204 1.56 9.11 -0.23
C VAL A 204 0.34 10.00 -0.18
N SER A 205 -0.72 9.67 -0.92
CA SER A 205 -1.87 10.55 -1.07
C SER A 205 -3.22 9.85 -1.12
N GLY A 206 -4.26 10.53 -0.64
CA GLY A 206 -5.66 10.13 -0.81
C GLY A 206 -6.62 11.09 -0.13
N SER A 207 -7.87 10.67 0.14
CA SER A 207 -8.70 11.40 1.10
C SER A 207 -7.99 11.46 2.47
N ILE A 208 -7.34 10.37 2.83
CA ILE A 208 -6.40 10.28 3.93
C ILE A 208 -5.01 9.91 3.39
N GLY A 209 -3.94 10.55 3.84
CA GLY A 209 -2.60 10.12 3.44
C GLY A 209 -2.28 8.72 4.00
N VAL A 210 -2.21 8.62 5.33
CA VAL A 210 -2.02 7.38 6.08
C VAL A 210 -3.20 7.17 7.03
N ASN A 211 -3.98 6.11 6.84
CA ASN A 211 -5.04 5.69 7.74
C ASN A 211 -4.58 4.47 8.55
N ASN A 212 -4.46 4.62 9.86
CA ASN A 212 -4.02 3.56 10.76
C ASN A 212 -5.10 3.22 11.79
N THR A 213 -5.60 1.99 11.74
CA THR A 213 -6.41 1.36 12.79
C THR A 213 -5.70 0.18 13.45
N GLY A 214 -4.57 -0.24 12.89
CA GLY A 214 -3.67 -1.27 13.43
C GLY A 214 -2.41 -0.68 14.06
N THR A 215 -1.26 -1.34 13.91
CA THR A 215 0.02 -0.87 14.45
C THR A 215 0.98 -0.43 13.36
N ILE A 216 1.60 0.74 13.53
CA ILE A 216 2.79 1.19 12.83
C ILE A 216 3.83 1.51 13.91
N SER A 217 4.88 0.70 14.04
CA SER A 217 5.87 0.96 15.09
C SER A 217 6.66 2.24 14.83
N ALA A 218 7.07 2.48 13.58
CA ALA A 218 7.73 3.71 13.18
C ALA A 218 7.21 4.19 11.81
N LEU A 219 6.73 5.44 11.77
CA LEU A 219 6.33 6.14 10.55
C LEU A 219 7.33 7.28 10.28
N GLY A 220 8.16 7.11 9.27
CA GLY A 220 9.09 8.12 8.78
C GLY A 220 8.60 8.75 7.48
N ASN A 221 8.31 10.05 7.49
CA ASN A 221 8.18 10.87 6.30
C ASN A 221 9.51 11.62 6.08
N ILE A 222 10.46 10.95 5.43
CA ILE A 222 11.88 11.27 5.46
C ILE A 222 12.37 11.88 4.15
N GLY A 223 13.57 12.47 4.18
CA GLY A 223 14.34 12.74 2.97
C GLY A 223 15.29 11.58 2.66
N PHE A 224 15.53 11.30 1.38
CA PHE A 224 16.57 10.39 0.89
C PHE A 224 17.21 10.95 -0.38
N GLY A 225 18.43 11.47 -0.27
CA GLY A 225 19.07 12.19 -1.38
C GLY A 225 18.28 13.44 -1.76
N THR A 226 17.82 13.53 -3.01
CA THR A 226 16.97 14.63 -3.50
C THR A 226 15.48 14.39 -3.27
N LEU A 227 15.10 13.17 -2.85
CA LEU A 227 13.72 12.82 -2.56
C LEU A 227 13.32 13.33 -1.18
N LEU A 228 12.10 13.84 -1.08
CA LEU A 228 11.51 14.38 0.13
C LEU A 228 10.10 13.81 0.27
N GLY A 229 9.86 13.14 1.40
CA GLY A 229 8.58 12.54 1.71
C GLY A 229 7.45 13.57 1.76
N SER A 230 6.33 13.22 1.14
CA SER A 230 5.09 13.96 1.21
C SER A 230 3.94 13.00 1.56
N ILE A 231 3.30 13.22 2.70
CA ILE A 231 2.06 12.55 3.10
C ILE A 231 0.95 13.58 3.03
N VAL A 232 0.02 13.42 2.10
CA VAL A 232 -1.02 14.42 1.83
C VAL A 232 -2.40 13.76 1.84
N GLY A 233 -3.28 14.23 2.70
CA GLY A 233 -4.70 13.88 2.64
C GLY A 233 -5.54 15.08 2.25
N SER A 234 -6.49 14.92 1.33
CA SER A 234 -7.44 16.01 1.06
C SER A 234 -8.29 16.36 2.28
N ALA A 235 -8.55 15.37 3.17
CA ALA A 235 -9.17 15.57 4.47
C ALA A 235 -8.16 15.43 5.62
N THR A 236 -7.39 14.35 5.66
CA THR A 236 -6.47 14.08 6.79
C THR A 236 -5.11 13.55 6.34
N GLY A 237 -4.01 14.20 6.74
CA GLY A 237 -2.67 13.71 6.41
C GLY A 237 -2.40 12.33 7.01
N ILE A 238 -2.42 12.25 8.34
CA ILE A 238 -2.26 11.00 9.10
C ILE A 238 -3.46 10.87 10.05
N ARG A 239 -4.19 9.77 9.95
CA ARG A 239 -5.30 9.42 10.83
C ARG A 239 -4.96 8.16 11.61
N ASN A 240 -4.78 8.30 12.92
CA ASN A 240 -4.64 7.19 13.85
C ASN A 240 -5.95 7.04 14.64
N SER A 241 -6.68 5.95 14.45
CA SER A 241 -8.02 5.77 15.00
C SER A 241 -8.29 4.34 15.48
N GLY A 242 -9.43 4.14 16.15
CA GLY A 242 -9.72 2.86 16.82
C GLY A 242 -8.66 2.56 17.89
N SER A 243 -8.14 1.34 17.91
CA SER A 243 -7.00 0.93 18.75
C SER A 243 -5.65 1.16 18.06
N GLY A 244 -5.60 2.08 17.08
CA GLY A 244 -4.42 2.33 16.28
C GLY A 244 -3.22 2.77 17.10
N VAL A 245 -2.04 2.25 16.77
CA VAL A 245 -0.76 2.64 17.39
C VAL A 245 0.16 3.19 16.31
N ILE A 246 0.65 4.41 16.52
CA ILE A 246 1.83 4.95 15.84
C ILE A 246 2.88 5.17 16.92
N GLY A 247 3.93 4.34 16.95
CA GLY A 247 4.95 4.37 18.00
C GLY A 247 5.79 5.64 17.93
N THR A 248 6.40 5.92 16.78
CA THR A 248 7.12 7.17 16.51
C THR A 248 6.70 7.73 15.16
N LEU A 249 6.49 9.05 15.10
CA LEU A 249 6.30 9.77 13.85
C LEU A 249 7.48 10.71 13.61
N ALA A 250 8.33 10.40 12.64
CA ALA A 250 9.43 11.27 12.22
C ALA A 250 9.05 11.97 10.93
N ASN A 251 9.03 13.31 10.93
CA ASN A 251 8.71 14.11 9.76
C ASN A 251 9.90 15.01 9.40
N ALA A 252 10.57 14.73 8.30
CA ALA A 252 11.53 15.64 7.66
C ALA A 252 10.98 16.26 6.36
N GLY A 253 9.88 15.74 5.83
CA GLY A 253 9.20 16.23 4.64
C GLY A 253 7.92 17.01 4.94
N LEU A 254 6.91 16.86 4.08
CA LEU A 254 5.58 17.47 4.25
C LEU A 254 4.57 16.45 4.78
N ILE A 255 3.84 16.80 5.83
CA ILE A 255 2.56 16.18 6.21
C ILE A 255 1.48 17.23 6.08
N SER A 256 0.42 16.96 5.30
CA SER A 256 -0.61 17.95 5.03
C SER A 256 -2.02 17.38 4.93
N GLY A 257 -3.00 18.19 5.33
CA GLY A 257 -4.43 18.01 5.11
C GLY A 257 -5.23 19.06 5.88
N VAL A 258 -6.57 19.04 5.78
CA VAL A 258 -7.40 19.90 6.67
C VAL A 258 -7.05 19.60 8.14
N THR A 259 -6.93 18.32 8.46
CA THR A 259 -6.27 17.84 9.68
C THR A 259 -4.98 17.15 9.28
N ALA A 260 -3.83 17.75 9.55
CA ALA A 260 -2.55 17.14 9.23
C ALA A 260 -2.35 15.83 10.02
N ILE A 261 -2.67 15.84 11.31
CA ILE A 261 -2.54 14.68 12.20
C ILE A 261 -3.77 14.58 13.09
N TYR A 262 -4.41 13.41 13.08
CA TYR A 262 -5.53 13.07 13.96
C TYR A 262 -5.18 11.82 14.77
N ASN A 263 -5.33 11.89 16.10
CA ASN A 263 -5.25 10.76 17.01
C ASN A 263 -6.56 10.63 17.80
N ALA A 264 -7.25 9.49 17.65
CA ALA A 264 -8.49 9.20 18.35
C ALA A 264 -8.28 8.96 19.86
N ALA A 265 -9.37 9.02 20.63
CA ALA A 265 -9.32 8.88 22.09
C ALA A 265 -8.72 7.55 22.57
N THR A 266 -8.96 6.46 21.83
CA THR A 266 -8.48 5.10 22.13
C THR A 266 -7.19 4.74 21.41
N ALA A 267 -6.64 5.66 20.61
CA ALA A 267 -5.46 5.44 19.79
C ALA A 267 -4.20 5.96 20.49
N THR A 268 -3.06 5.30 20.25
CA THR A 268 -1.75 5.67 20.81
C THR A 268 -0.91 6.35 19.73
N LEU A 269 -0.52 7.60 19.98
CA LEU A 269 0.46 8.31 19.19
C LEU A 269 1.64 8.63 20.10
N GLY A 270 2.81 8.07 19.81
CA GLY A 270 4.02 8.44 20.52
C GLY A 270 4.62 9.75 19.99
N THR A 271 5.93 9.93 20.16
CA THR A 271 6.59 11.20 19.86
C THR A 271 6.53 11.55 18.38
N ILE A 272 6.15 12.80 18.11
CA ILE A 272 6.26 13.44 16.79
C ILE A 272 7.60 14.18 16.74
N ALA A 273 8.59 13.64 16.05
CA ALA A 273 9.86 14.30 15.77
C ALA A 273 9.76 15.06 14.44
N ASN A 274 9.49 16.37 14.50
CA ASN A 274 9.31 17.22 13.33
C ASN A 274 10.57 18.05 13.03
N SER A 275 11.15 17.84 11.85
CA SER A 275 12.16 18.70 11.22
C SER A 275 11.73 19.17 9.82
N GLY A 276 10.51 18.81 9.38
CA GLY A 276 9.89 19.24 8.13
C GLY A 276 8.67 20.12 8.38
N THR A 277 7.69 20.08 7.48
CA THR A 277 6.45 20.87 7.58
C THR A 277 5.27 19.99 7.94
N ILE A 278 4.49 20.41 8.93
CA ILE A 278 3.15 19.87 9.21
C ILE A 278 2.14 21.00 8.93
N ALA A 279 1.31 20.83 7.91
CA ALA A 279 0.37 21.83 7.42
C ALA A 279 -1.08 21.39 7.62
N GLY A 280 -1.79 22.02 8.57
CA GLY A 280 -3.17 21.70 8.93
C GLY A 280 -3.36 21.51 10.44
N ASN A 281 -4.57 21.11 10.86
CA ASN A 281 -4.85 20.88 12.28
C ASN A 281 -4.08 19.66 12.82
N ILE A 282 -3.65 19.73 14.07
CA ILE A 282 -3.18 18.59 14.86
C ILE A 282 -4.19 18.37 15.97
N THR A 283 -4.86 17.22 15.96
CA THR A 283 -5.89 16.87 16.94
C THR A 283 -5.49 15.60 17.66
N ASN A 284 -5.32 15.67 18.98
CA ASN A 284 -5.16 14.51 19.84
C ASN A 284 -6.31 14.46 20.87
N LEU A 285 -7.11 13.41 20.78
CA LEU A 285 -8.24 13.17 21.69
C LEU A 285 -7.90 12.16 22.78
N SER A 286 -6.69 11.56 22.75
CA SER A 286 -6.27 10.57 23.74
C SER A 286 -5.90 11.23 25.07
N SER A 287 -5.94 10.44 26.15
CA SER A 287 -5.47 10.87 27.48
C SER A 287 -3.94 10.88 27.60
N ALA A 288 -3.21 10.45 26.56
CA ALA A 288 -1.76 10.54 26.51
C ALA A 288 -1.33 11.92 26.01
N ASP A 289 -0.21 12.41 26.53
CA ASP A 289 0.35 13.69 26.16
C ASP A 289 0.69 13.75 24.66
N LEU A 290 0.38 14.87 24.03
CA LEU A 290 0.85 15.15 22.67
C LEU A 290 2.30 15.62 22.74
N VAL A 291 3.25 14.74 22.40
CA VAL A 291 4.68 15.04 22.47
C VAL A 291 5.21 15.47 21.10
N LEU A 292 5.57 16.74 20.99
CA LEU A 292 6.22 17.36 19.83
C LEU A 292 7.71 17.56 20.13
N ALA A 293 8.57 17.09 19.24
CA ALA A 293 10.03 17.19 19.34
C ALA A 293 10.63 17.55 17.98
N GLY A 294 11.95 17.70 17.93
CA GLY A 294 12.71 17.93 16.69
C GLY A 294 13.07 19.39 16.46
N SER A 295 14.02 19.64 15.56
CA SER A 295 14.60 20.96 15.29
C SER A 295 14.40 21.39 13.84
N GLY A 296 14.03 22.65 13.63
CA GLY A 296 13.86 23.24 12.29
C GLY A 296 12.52 22.92 11.64
N GLY A 297 11.63 22.23 12.34
CA GLY A 297 10.30 21.92 11.85
C GLY A 297 9.37 23.13 11.82
N THR A 298 8.47 23.19 10.84
CA THR A 298 7.44 24.21 10.70
C THR A 298 6.06 23.61 10.93
N LEU A 299 5.25 24.28 11.74
CA LEU A 299 3.86 23.93 11.99
C LEU A 299 2.99 25.09 11.51
N THR A 300 2.10 24.85 10.53
CA THR A 300 1.40 25.92 9.80
C THR A 300 0.00 25.53 9.35
N GLY A 301 -0.82 26.50 8.95
CA GLY A 301 -2.10 26.26 8.27
C GLY A 301 -3.19 25.61 9.13
N GLY A 302 -3.07 25.63 10.47
CA GLY A 302 -4.07 25.04 11.36
C GLY A 302 -3.84 25.33 12.85
N THR A 303 -4.54 24.57 13.68
CA THR A 303 -4.56 24.68 15.15
C THR A 303 -4.07 23.38 15.81
N ILE A 304 -3.57 23.47 17.05
CA ILE A 304 -3.39 22.31 17.92
C ILE A 304 -4.59 22.21 18.87
N SER A 305 -5.28 21.07 18.85
CA SER A 305 -6.34 20.69 19.79
C SER A 305 -5.92 19.47 20.60
N ASN A 306 -5.75 19.67 21.91
CA ASN A 306 -5.35 18.63 22.86
C ASN A 306 -5.94 18.91 24.24
N THR A 307 -7.21 18.55 24.44
CA THR A 307 -7.96 18.92 25.64
C THR A 307 -7.97 17.83 26.72
N ALA A 308 -7.59 16.59 26.39
CA ALA A 308 -7.61 15.45 27.31
C ALA A 308 -6.27 15.18 28.02
N SER A 309 -5.18 15.89 27.66
CA SER A 309 -3.82 15.70 28.19
C SER A 309 -2.97 16.98 28.03
N ASN A 310 -1.65 16.90 28.26
CA ASN A 310 -0.73 18.01 28.00
C ASN A 310 -0.25 18.05 26.55
N VAL A 311 0.09 19.25 26.08
CA VAL A 311 0.99 19.41 24.94
C VAL A 311 2.41 19.57 25.49
N VAL A 312 3.32 18.70 25.05
CA VAL A 312 4.71 18.64 25.52
C VAL A 312 5.65 18.95 24.37
N PHE A 313 6.47 19.98 24.54
CA PHE A 313 7.59 20.26 23.63
C PHE A 313 8.88 19.67 24.22
N ALA A 314 9.29 18.50 23.73
CA ALA A 314 10.39 17.71 24.28
C ALA A 314 11.79 18.08 23.73
N GLY A 315 11.95 19.31 23.22
CA GLY A 315 13.22 19.87 22.74
C GLY A 315 13.29 20.12 21.23
N GLY A 316 14.22 21.01 20.84
CA GLY A 316 14.38 21.54 19.48
C GLY A 316 13.52 22.77 19.19
N SER A 317 13.84 23.51 18.12
CA SER A 317 13.09 24.71 17.68
C SER A 317 12.04 24.34 16.64
N GLN A 318 10.79 24.73 16.88
CA GLN A 318 9.68 24.65 15.91
C GLN A 318 9.28 26.07 15.51
N THR A 319 9.13 26.33 14.21
CA THR A 319 8.63 27.60 13.69
C THR A 319 7.12 27.57 13.53
N TRP A 320 6.49 28.69 13.89
CA TRP A 320 5.03 28.85 13.92
C TRP A 320 4.65 30.21 13.31
N PRO A 321 3.63 30.28 12.43
CA PRO A 321 3.09 31.56 11.97
C PRO A 321 2.25 32.22 13.06
N THR A 322 2.33 33.55 13.15
CA THR A 322 1.72 34.40 14.19
C THR A 322 0.18 34.42 14.19
N SER A 323 -0.50 33.73 13.27
CA SER A 323 -1.96 33.70 13.10
C SER A 323 -2.65 32.40 13.56
N SER A 324 -1.94 31.51 14.25
CA SER A 324 -2.48 30.22 14.72
C SER A 324 -3.16 30.33 16.10
N THR A 325 -4.36 29.75 16.24
CA THR A 325 -5.16 29.74 17.49
C THR A 325 -5.01 28.41 18.26
N TRP A 326 -5.02 28.47 19.59
CA TRP A 326 -4.69 27.34 20.49
C TRP A 326 -5.89 26.89 21.33
N ALA A 327 -6.06 25.58 21.49
CA ALA A 327 -6.95 24.98 22.50
C ALA A 327 -6.25 23.79 23.19
N ALA A 328 -5.58 24.06 24.31
CA ALA A 328 -4.92 23.05 25.14
C ALA A 328 -5.32 23.21 26.62
N THR A 329 -5.47 22.09 27.35
CA THR A 329 -5.91 22.13 28.75
C THR A 329 -4.77 22.46 29.72
N ARG A 330 -3.53 22.00 29.46
CA ARG A 330 -2.34 22.24 30.30
C ARG A 330 -1.05 22.18 29.48
N TRP A 331 -0.08 23.01 29.84
CA TRP A 331 1.25 23.08 29.25
C TRP A 331 2.28 22.56 30.25
N SER A 332 3.14 21.62 29.84
CA SER A 332 4.34 21.28 30.61
C SER A 332 5.57 21.54 29.76
N THR A 333 6.25 22.65 30.02
CA THR A 333 7.59 22.88 29.49
C THR A 333 8.60 22.18 30.41
N ALA A 334 9.20 21.09 29.94
CA ALA A 334 10.54 20.78 30.40
C ALA A 334 11.45 21.82 29.71
N ALA A 335 11.82 22.89 30.43
CA ALA A 335 12.44 24.08 29.88
C ALA A 335 13.70 23.79 29.02
N PRO A 336 13.82 24.46 27.86
CA PRO A 336 15.04 25.18 27.56
C PRO A 336 14.76 26.66 27.26
N ALA A 337 15.70 27.51 27.62
CA ALA A 337 15.61 28.96 27.59
C ALA A 337 15.37 29.54 26.18
N TRP A 338 14.14 29.95 25.84
CA TRP A 338 13.85 30.82 24.70
C TRP A 338 12.74 31.80 25.04
N GLY A 339 12.95 33.07 24.63
CA GLY A 339 12.09 34.19 24.91
C GLY A 339 10.69 34.02 24.33
N TRP A 340 9.70 34.17 25.20
CA TRP A 340 8.31 34.26 24.83
C TRP A 340 8.08 35.63 24.20
N ALA A 341 7.75 35.68 22.91
CA ALA A 341 6.92 36.75 22.39
C ALA A 341 5.48 36.23 22.43
N ALA A 342 4.81 36.47 23.55
CA ALA A 342 3.34 36.44 23.60
C ALA A 342 2.80 37.62 22.76
N PRO A 343 1.57 37.53 22.23
CA PRO A 343 0.92 38.66 21.57
C PRO A 343 0.81 39.89 22.48
#